data_AF-A0AAV2AM35-F1
#
_entry.id   AF-A0AAV2AM35-F1
#
_cell.length_a   1.000
_cell.length_b   1.000
_cell.length_c   1.000
_cell.angle_alpha   90.00
_cell.angle_beta   90.00
_cell.angle_gamma   90.00
#
_symmetry.space_group_name_H-M   'P 1'
#
loop_
_entity.id
_entity.type
_entity.pdbx_description
1 polymer ?
#
loop_
_entity_poly.entity_id
_entity_poly.type
_entity_poly.pdbx_seq_one_letter_code
_entity_poly.pdbx_strand_id
1 'polypeptide(L)' 'MNAMSLAYFLAVLLTVVSASIDREVKRSFSDLGCMGVYDKAKFTRLDRVCEECYQLYREPEVHISCRVKLF' A
#
# COMPACT_ATOMS: atom_id res chain seq x y z
N MET A 1 28.93 18.51 20.87
CA MET A 1 27.93 17.90 19.96
C MET A 1 27.75 16.47 20.42
N ASN A 2 26.83 16.26 21.37
CA ASN A 2 26.94 15.16 22.32
C ASN A 2 26.09 13.97 21.86
N ALA A 3 26.55 12.75 22.17
CA ALA A 3 25.89 11.48 21.82
C ALA A 3 24.39 11.43 22.17
N MET A 4 23.98 12.18 23.20
CA MET A 4 22.58 12.36 23.59
C MET A 4 21.71 12.99 22.49
N SER A 5 22.23 14.00 21.79
CA SER A 5 21.53 14.67 20.70
C SER A 5 21.40 13.74 19.49
N LEU A 6 22.46 12.99 19.16
CA LEU A 6 22.43 11.99 18.10
C LEU A 6 21.43 10.86 18.42
N ALA A 7 21.39 10.38 19.66
CA ALA A 7 20.43 9.38 20.10
C ALA A 7 18.98 9.85 19.97
N TYR A 8 18.70 11.12 20.32
CA TYR A 8 17.39 11.72 20.17
C TYR A 8 16.97 11.82 18.69
N PHE A 9 17.87 12.30 17.83
CA PHE A 9 17.61 12.35 16.38
C PHE A 9 17.34 10.97 15.79
N LEU A 10 18.11 9.95 16.16
CA LEU A 10 17.90 8.57 15.71
C LEU A 10 16.58 7.99 16.21
N ALA A 11 16.19 8.26 17.46
CA ALA A 11 14.92 7.83 18.02
C ALA A 11 13.74 8.46 17.27
N VAL A 12 13.80 9.76 16.98
CA VAL A 12 12.77 10.47 16.20
C VAL A 12 12.65 9.86 14.80
N LEU A 13 13.77 9.63 14.10
CA LEU A 13 13.77 9.00 12.78
C LEU A 13 13.15 7.59 12.80
N LEU A 14 13.52 6.75 13.76
CA LEU A 14 12.96 5.39 13.90
C LEU A 14 11.45 5.41 14.16
N THR A 15 10.95 6.33 14.99
CA THR A 15 9.50 6.45 15.26
C THR A 15 8.69 6.91 14.06
N VAL A 16 9.26 7.76 13.20
CA VAL A 16 8.60 8.22 11.97
C VAL A 16 8.59 7.11 10.91
N VAL A 17 9.66 6.33 10.80
CA VAL A 17 9.75 5.21 9.85
C VAL A 17 8.74 4.10 10.19
N SER A 18 8.59 3.72 11.45
CA SER A 18 7.65 2.64 11.83
C SER A 18 6.18 2.97 11.53
N ALA A 19 5.80 4.25 11.59
CA ALA A 19 4.45 4.70 11.23
C ALA A 19 4.14 4.58 9.72
N SER A 20 5.16 4.39 8.88
CA SER A 20 5.03 4.34 7.41
C SER A 20 5.01 2.91 6.82
N ILE A 21 5.30 1.88 7.62
CA ILE A 21 5.49 0.51 7.09
C ILE A 21 4.17 -0.29 7.01
N ASP A 22 3.12 0.04 7.77
CA ASP A 22 1.89 -0.78 7.81
C ASP A 22 0.64 -0.06 7.29
N ARG A 23 0.68 0.40 6.03
CA ARG A 23 -0.54 0.84 5.31
C ARG A 23 -0.82 0.01 4.06
N GLU A 24 -0.51 -1.28 4.08
CA GLU A 24 -1.17 -2.24 3.22
C GLU A 24 -2.53 -2.58 3.85
N VAL A 25 -3.58 -1.88 3.43
CA VAL A 25 -4.97 -2.24 3.79
C VAL A 25 -5.30 -3.56 3.11
N LYS A 26 -4.93 -4.65 3.77
CA LYS A 26 -5.12 -6.02 3.29
C LYS A 26 -6.59 -6.39 3.48
N ARG A 27 -7.46 -5.96 2.56
CA ARG A 27 -8.86 -6.40 2.53
C ARG A 27 -8.89 -7.91 2.30
N SER A 28 -9.76 -8.64 3.02
CA SER A 28 -9.91 -10.06 2.76
C SER A 28 -10.52 -10.26 1.37
N PHE A 29 -10.21 -11.38 0.72
CA PHE A 29 -10.75 -11.74 -0.60
C PHE A 29 -12.29 -11.69 -0.61
N SER A 30 -12.93 -12.08 0.49
CA SER A 30 -14.36 -11.99 0.70
C SER A 30 -14.87 -10.55 0.85
N ASP A 31 -14.12 -9.66 1.51
CA ASP A 31 -14.52 -8.26 1.72
C ASP A 31 -14.51 -7.45 0.42
N LEU A 32 -13.76 -7.91 -0.58
CA LEU A 32 -13.69 -7.32 -1.91
C LEU A 32 -14.86 -7.75 -2.82
N GLY A 33 -15.76 -8.61 -2.33
CA GLY A 33 -16.87 -9.15 -3.13
C GLY A 33 -16.45 -10.14 -4.21
N CYS A 34 -15.20 -10.63 -4.16
CA CYS A 34 -14.70 -11.59 -5.13
C CYS A 34 -15.28 -12.98 -4.85
N MET A 35 -15.92 -13.57 -5.86
CA MET A 35 -16.36 -14.96 -5.81
C MET A 35 -15.28 -15.87 -6.41
N GLY A 36 -15.11 -17.08 -5.84
CA GLY A 36 -14.20 -18.11 -6.37
C GLY A 36 -13.03 -18.45 -5.46
N VAL A 37 -11.98 -19.06 -6.02
CA VAL A 37 -10.78 -19.44 -5.29
C VAL A 37 -9.78 -18.29 -5.32
N TYR A 38 -9.29 -17.90 -4.14
CA TYR A 38 -8.26 -16.88 -4.01
C TYR A 38 -6.95 -17.32 -4.70
N ASP A 39 -6.56 -16.58 -5.74
CA ASP A 39 -5.31 -16.78 -6.46
C ASP A 39 -4.42 -15.54 -6.33
N LYS A 40 -3.38 -15.65 -5.50
CA LYS A 40 -2.44 -14.57 -5.22
C LYS A 40 -1.75 -14.05 -6.49
N ALA A 41 -1.40 -14.94 -7.44
CA ALA A 41 -0.68 -14.54 -8.65
C ALA A 41 -1.53 -13.63 -9.54
N LYS A 42 -2.85 -13.91 -9.63
CA LYS A 42 -3.79 -13.07 -10.36
C LYS A 42 -3.93 -11.68 -9.73
N PHE A 43 -4.08 -11.60 -8.41
CA PHE A 43 -4.17 -10.31 -7.71
C PHE A 43 -2.91 -9.48 -7.86
N THR A 44 -1.72 -10.07 -7.72
CA THR A 44 -0.46 -9.34 -7.93
C THR A 44 -0.33 -8.83 -9.37
N ARG A 45 -0.86 -9.53 -10.36
CA ARG A 45 -0.89 -9.04 -11.74
C ARG A 45 -1.84 -7.85 -11.90
N LEU A 46 -3.04 -7.93 -11.31
CA LEU A 46 -4.01 -6.83 -11.35
C LEU A 46 -3.46 -5.57 -10.67
N ASP A 47 -2.74 -5.75 -9.56
CA ASP A 47 -2.16 -4.64 -8.80
C ASP A 47 -1.13 -3.85 -9.63
N ARG A 48 -0.33 -4.56 -10.44
CA ARG A 48 0.59 -3.91 -11.40
C ARG A 48 -0.15 -3.10 -12.46
N VAL A 49 -1.28 -3.61 -12.96
CA VAL A 49 -2.11 -2.87 -13.93
C VAL A 49 -2.64 -1.58 -13.31
N CYS A 50 -3.11 -1.64 -12.05
CA CYS A 50 -3.57 -0.44 -11.35
C CYS A 50 -2.45 0.60 -11.18
N GLU A 51 -1.21 0.16 -10.92
CA GLU A 51 -0.04 1.06 -10.87
C GLU A 51 0.30 1.67 -12.23
N GLU A 52 0.29 0.88 -13.30
CA GLU A 52 0.51 1.36 -14.67
C GLU A 52 -0.54 2.41 -15.06
N CYS A 53 -1.81 2.16 -14.73
CA CYS A 53 -2.88 3.14 -14.91
C CYS A 53 -2.63 4.41 -14.10
N TYR A 54 -2.23 4.30 -12.83
CA TYR A 54 -1.92 5.48 -12.01
C TYR A 54 -0.74 6.29 -12.56
N GLN A 55 0.31 5.64 -13.08
CA GLN A 55 1.44 6.35 -13.68
C GLN A 55 1.03 7.17 -14.91
N LEU A 56 0.05 6.69 -15.69
CA LEU A 56 -0.48 7.38 -16.87
C LEU A 56 -1.37 8.56 -16.49
N TYR A 57 -2.38 8.33 -15.65
CA TYR A 57 -3.42 9.33 -15.37
C TYR A 57 -3.07 10.26 -14.20
N ARG A 58 -2.20 9.81 -13.28
CA ARG A 58 -1.84 10.50 -12.03
C ARG A 58 -3.03 10.91 -11.16
N GLU A 59 -4.18 10.27 -11.37
CA GLU A 59 -5.40 10.51 -10.62
C GLU A 59 -5.53 9.47 -9.50
N PRO A 60 -5.53 9.90 -8.23
CA PRO A 60 -5.61 8.99 -7.09
C PRO A 60 -6.95 8.24 -7.04
N GLU A 61 -8.03 8.82 -7.56
CA GLU A 61 -9.35 8.19 -7.60
C GLU A 61 -9.39 6.97 -8.54
N VAL A 62 -8.65 7.02 -9.65
CA VAL A 62 -8.51 5.88 -10.59
C VAL A 62 -7.82 4.71 -9.91
N HIS A 63 -6.76 4.98 -9.16
CA HIS A 63 -6.00 3.97 -8.43
C HIS A 63 -6.82 3.33 -7.31
N ILE A 64 -7.55 4.14 -6.54
CA ILE A 64 -8.46 3.65 -5.49
C ILE A 64 -9.57 2.82 -6.12
N SER A 65 -10.20 3.31 -7.19
CA SER A 65 -11.27 2.59 -7.88
C SER A 65 -10.78 1.24 -8.42
N CYS A 66 -9.60 1.19 -9.05
CA CYS A 66 -9.01 -0.02 -9.62
C CYS A 66 -8.77 -1.12 -8.57
N ARG A 67 -8.34 -0.76 -7.35
CA ARG A 67 -8.07 -1.73 -6.28
C ARG A 67 -9.30 -2.09 -5.44
N VAL A 68 -10.33 -1.25 -5.42
CA VAL A 68 -11.53 -1.43 -4.59
C VAL A 68 -12.65 -2.08 -5.38
N LYS A 69 -12.77 -1.75 -6.66
CA LYS A 69 -13.77 -2.31 -7.57
C LYS A 69 -13.05 -3.16 -8.59
N LEU A 70 -13.07 -4.46 -8.36
CA LEU A 70 -12.94 -5.39 -9.48
C LEU A 70 -14.13 -5.16 -10.40
N PHE A 71 -13.86 -4.80 -11.65
CA PHE A 71 -14.79 -5.11 -12.74
C PHE A 71 -15.07 -6.62 -12.78
#